data_AF-A0A957L8N2-F1
#
_entry.id   AF-A0A957L8N2-F1
#
_cell.length_a   1.000
_cell.length_b   1.000
_cell.length_c   1.000
_cell.angle_alpha   90.00
_cell.angle_beta   90.00
_cell.angle_gamma   90.00
#
_symmetry.space_group_name_H-M   'P 1'
#
loop_
_entity.id
_entity.type
_entity.pdbx_description
1 polymer ?
#
loop_
_entity_poly.entity_id
_entity_poly.type
_entity_poly.pdbx_seq_one_letter_code
_entity_poly.pdbx_strand_id
1 'polypeptide(L)'
;ADRHEGSNQNNDILRRLAGEYQIPLWEYDGVAGTIPGRGLDTDGVHMTTFYAHDYTQPQAFSRGHAVHNLAALIVLDQLREAVLP
;
A
#
# COMPACT_ATOMS: atom_id res chain seq x y z
N ALA A 1 -0.90 4.22 10.24
CA ALA A 1 -2.36 4.22 10.43
C ALA A 1 -3.02 4.80 9.21
N ASP A 2 -4.05 4.14 8.68
CA ASP A 2 -4.77 4.57 7.49
C ASP A 2 -6.07 5.26 7.90
N ARG A 3 -6.30 6.50 7.42
CA ARG A 3 -7.46 7.35 7.73
C ARG A 3 -7.72 7.56 9.23
N HIS A 4 -6.69 7.49 10.07
CA HIS A 4 -6.80 7.66 11.52
C HIS A 4 -7.30 9.05 11.92
N GLU A 5 -7.06 10.04 11.07
CA GLU A 5 -7.60 11.39 11.18
C GLU A 5 -9.14 11.48 10.98
N GLY A 6 -9.80 10.36 10.65
CA GLY A 6 -11.24 10.29 10.36
C GLY A 6 -11.61 10.69 8.93
N SER A 7 -10.64 10.88 8.05
CA SER A 7 -10.83 11.28 6.64
C SER A 7 -9.74 10.68 5.74
N ASN A 8 -9.80 10.96 4.43
CA ASN A 8 -8.75 10.58 3.47
C ASN A 8 -7.73 11.70 3.20
N GLN A 9 -7.72 12.77 4.02
CA GLN A 9 -7.03 14.02 3.69
C GLN A 9 -5.52 13.83 3.44
N ASN A 10 -4.87 12.91 4.16
CA ASN A 10 -3.44 12.67 3.98
C ASN A 10 -3.14 12.11 2.58
N ASN A 11 -3.96 11.16 2.10
CA ASN A 11 -3.82 10.61 0.75
C ASN A 11 -4.14 11.66 -0.32
N ASP A 12 -5.13 12.52 -0.09
CA ASP A 12 -5.48 13.59 -1.03
C ASP A 12 -4.37 14.64 -1.14
N ILE A 13 -3.73 15.00 -0.02
CA ILE A 13 -2.56 15.88 0.01
C ILE A 13 -1.38 15.22 -0.72
N LEU A 14 -1.09 13.94 -0.46
CA LEU A 14 -0.02 13.20 -1.13
C LEU A 14 -0.22 13.14 -2.65
N ARG A 15 -1.44 12.87 -3.12
CA ARG A 15 -1.77 12.87 -4.56
C ARG A 15 -1.56 14.24 -5.19
N ARG A 16 -2.01 15.31 -4.51
CA ARG A 16 -1.79 16.68 -4.97
C ARG A 16 -0.29 17.00 -5.09
N LEU A 17 0.50 16.69 -4.07
CA LEU A 17 1.94 16.97 -4.06
C LEU A 17 2.66 16.14 -5.13
N ALA A 18 2.31 14.87 -5.31
CA ALA A 18 2.88 14.05 -6.37
C ALA A 18 2.62 14.64 -7.76
N GLY A 19 1.41 15.15 -8.01
CA GLY A 19 1.06 15.87 -9.23
C GLY A 19 1.84 17.19 -9.38
N GLU A 20 1.98 17.98 -8.31
CA GLU A 20 2.70 19.26 -8.30
C GLU A 20 4.19 19.09 -8.63
N TYR A 21 4.83 18.08 -8.04
CA TYR A 21 6.25 17.78 -8.25
C TYR A 21 6.54 16.85 -9.42
N GLN A 22 5.50 16.37 -10.13
CA GLN A 22 5.64 15.41 -11.24
C GLN A 22 6.44 14.15 -10.85
N ILE A 23 6.25 13.68 -9.61
CA ILE A 23 6.90 12.47 -9.10
C ILE A 23 5.91 11.29 -9.11
N PRO A 24 6.35 10.08 -9.49
CA PRO A 24 5.51 8.89 -9.37
C PRO A 24 5.06 8.68 -7.91
N LEU A 25 3.79 8.36 -7.72
CA LEU A 25 3.23 8.01 -6.42
C LEU A 25 2.92 6.51 -6.37
N TRP A 26 3.49 5.81 -5.40
CA TRP A 26 3.00 4.50 -5.00
C TRP A 26 1.67 4.67 -4.28
N GLU A 27 0.56 4.49 -5.01
CA GLU A 27 -0.78 4.69 -4.47
C GLU A 27 -1.29 3.44 -3.73
N TYR A 28 -1.12 3.41 -2.41
CA TYR A 28 -1.52 2.29 -1.57
C TYR A 28 -2.96 2.41 -1.02
N ASP A 29 -3.58 3.59 -0.97
CA ASP A 29 -4.94 3.75 -0.41
C ASP A 29 -5.99 2.94 -1.19
N GLY A 30 -5.90 2.94 -2.53
CA GLY A 30 -6.74 2.09 -3.38
C GLY A 30 -6.56 0.59 -3.11
N VAL A 31 -5.30 0.15 -2.93
CA VAL A 31 -4.97 -1.26 -2.65
C VAL A 31 -5.43 -1.67 -1.25
N ALA A 32 -5.24 -0.82 -0.24
CA ALA A 32 -5.73 -1.08 1.12
C ALA A 32 -7.24 -1.33 1.13
N GLY A 33 -8.01 -0.66 0.26
CA GLY A 33 -9.45 -0.87 0.08
C GLY A 33 -9.85 -2.30 -0.32
N THR A 34 -8.94 -3.14 -0.82
CA THR A 34 -9.23 -4.52 -1.22
C THR A 34 -8.92 -5.54 -0.12
N ILE A 35 -8.35 -5.10 1.01
CA ILE A 35 -7.92 -5.97 2.11
C ILE A 35 -8.98 -5.93 3.23
N PRO A 36 -9.32 -7.07 3.87
CA PRO A 36 -10.19 -7.07 5.06
C PRO A 36 -9.67 -6.10 6.12
N GLY A 37 -10.57 -5.27 6.67
CA GLY A 37 -10.19 -4.23 7.66
C GLY A 37 -9.17 -3.23 7.13
N ARG A 38 -9.06 -3.08 5.80
CA ARG A 38 -8.03 -2.28 5.11
C ARG A 38 -6.59 -2.72 5.43
N GLY A 39 -6.44 -3.96 5.90
CA GLY A 39 -5.16 -4.53 6.32
C GLY A 39 -4.69 -4.08 7.70
N LEU A 40 -5.57 -3.45 8.50
CA LEU A 40 -5.25 -2.98 9.85
C LEU A 40 -5.60 -4.04 10.91
N ASP A 41 -4.85 -4.03 12.01
CA ASP A 41 -5.09 -4.84 13.21
C ASP A 41 -6.25 -4.25 14.03
N THR A 42 -6.60 -4.91 15.13
CA THR A 42 -7.71 -4.57 16.02
C THR A 42 -7.67 -3.17 16.61
N ASP A 43 -6.52 -2.51 16.63
CA ASP A 43 -6.38 -1.12 17.06
C ASP A 43 -6.73 -0.09 15.97
N GLY A 44 -6.93 -0.52 14.73
CA GLY A 44 -7.22 0.37 13.60
C GLY A 44 -6.04 1.28 13.21
N VAL A 45 -4.82 0.97 13.67
CA VAL A 45 -3.62 1.82 13.49
C VAL A 45 -2.51 1.05 12.81
N HIS A 46 -2.18 -0.14 13.33
CA HIS A 46 -1.08 -0.96 12.84
C HIS A 46 -1.57 -1.91 11.76
N MET A 47 -0.67 -2.31 10.85
CA MET A 47 -1.00 -3.27 9.81
C MET A 47 -0.91 -4.69 10.35
N THR A 48 -1.80 -5.57 9.89
CA THR A 48 -1.70 -6.99 10.23
C THR A 48 -0.42 -7.58 9.64
N THR A 49 0.30 -8.37 10.44
CA THR A 49 1.55 -9.00 10.02
C THR A 49 1.34 -10.32 9.26
N PHE A 50 2.29 -10.66 8.39
CA PHE A 50 2.39 -11.95 7.74
C PHE A 50 3.86 -12.40 7.68
N TYR A 51 4.28 -13.18 8.68
CA TYR A 51 5.69 -13.55 8.86
C TYR A 51 6.22 -14.56 7.82
N ALA A 52 5.34 -15.31 7.17
CA ALA A 52 5.76 -16.35 6.22
C ALA A 52 6.35 -15.76 4.92
N HIS A 53 5.93 -14.54 4.53
CA HIS A 53 6.34 -13.88 3.28
C HIS A 53 6.18 -14.75 2.01
N ASP A 54 5.30 -15.75 2.09
CA ASP A 54 5.02 -16.71 1.03
C ASP A 54 3.76 -16.30 0.27
N TYR A 55 3.94 -15.74 -0.93
CA TYR A 55 2.85 -15.28 -1.78
C TYR A 55 2.16 -16.40 -2.57
N THR A 56 2.57 -17.67 -2.39
CA THR A 56 1.79 -18.81 -2.88
C THR A 56 0.60 -19.12 -1.96
N GLN A 57 0.60 -18.57 -0.74
CA GLN A 57 -0.48 -18.72 0.22
C GLN A 57 -1.52 -17.60 0.05
N PRO A 58 -2.83 -17.90 -0.04
CA PRO A 58 -3.87 -16.89 -0.22
C PRO A 58 -3.92 -15.88 0.94
N GLN A 59 -3.46 -16.27 2.13
CA GLN A 59 -3.37 -15.41 3.31
C GLN A 59 -2.46 -14.20 3.09
N ALA A 60 -1.47 -14.28 2.19
CA ALA A 60 -0.61 -13.14 1.87
C ALA A 60 -1.44 -11.96 1.30
N PHE A 61 -2.52 -12.25 0.56
CA PHE A 61 -3.36 -11.23 -0.07
C PHE A 61 -4.43 -10.65 0.86
N SER A 62 -4.51 -11.14 2.11
CA SER A 62 -5.44 -10.64 3.12
C SER A 62 -4.75 -9.96 4.30
N ARG A 63 -3.46 -9.67 4.21
CA ARG A 63 -2.65 -9.11 5.30
C ARG A 63 -2.02 -7.78 4.88
N GLY A 64 -2.19 -6.75 5.71
CA GLY A 64 -1.67 -5.41 5.44
C GLY A 64 -0.20 -5.39 5.04
N HIS A 65 0.71 -5.86 5.90
CA HIS A 65 2.15 -5.81 5.58
C HIS A 65 2.52 -6.57 4.31
N ALA A 66 1.88 -7.72 4.04
CA ALA A 66 2.16 -8.50 2.85
C ALA A 66 1.72 -7.78 1.56
N VAL A 67 0.49 -7.27 1.52
CA VAL A 67 -0.02 -6.57 0.32
C VAL A 67 0.69 -5.23 0.11
N HIS A 68 1.05 -4.52 1.18
CA HIS A 68 1.90 -3.33 1.09
C HIS A 68 3.26 -3.64 0.47
N ASN A 69 3.96 -4.66 0.96
CA ASN A 69 5.24 -5.06 0.37
C ASN A 69 5.08 -5.50 -1.08
N LEU A 70 4.03 -6.25 -1.42
CA LEU A 70 3.75 -6.65 -2.80
C LEU A 70 3.50 -5.45 -3.71
N ALA A 71 2.68 -4.48 -3.29
CA ALA A 71 2.41 -3.28 -4.06
C ALA A 71 3.68 -2.44 -4.28
N ALA A 72 4.55 -2.35 -3.27
CA ALA A 72 5.87 -1.71 -3.40
C ALA A 72 6.72 -2.41 -4.47
N LEU A 73 6.81 -3.74 -4.41
CA LEU A 73 7.59 -4.54 -5.37
C LEU A 73 7.06 -4.37 -6.80
N ILE A 74 5.74 -4.34 -6.99
CA ILE A 74 5.12 -4.07 -8.30
C ILE A 74 5.55 -2.69 -8.81
N VAL A 75 5.47 -1.64 -7.99
CA VAL A 75 5.89 -0.29 -8.40
C VAL A 75 7.39 -0.24 -8.73
N LEU A 76 8.24 -0.85 -7.90
CA LEU A 76 9.68 -0.91 -8.14
C LEU A 76 10.03 -1.67 -9.43
N ASP A 77 9.31 -2.75 -9.73
CA ASP A 77 9.44 -3.50 -10.97
C ASP A 77 9.08 -2.64 -12.19
N GLN A 78 7.95 -1.93 -12.14
CA GLN A 78 7.55 -1.01 -13.21
C GLN A 78 8.56 0.13 -13.41
N LEU A 79 9.13 0.67 -12.33
CA LEU A 79 10.17 1.69 -12.42
C LEU A 79 11.48 1.12 -12.99
N ARG A 80 11.85 -0.13 -12.63
CA ARG A 80 13.01 -0.81 -13.20
C ARG A 80 12.86 -0.92 -14.72
N GLU A 81 11.74 -1.45 -15.20
CA GLU A 81 11.46 -1.61 -16.64
C GLU A 81 11.43 -0.26 -17.38
N ALA A 82 10.95 0.81 -16.73
CA ALA A 82 10.92 2.14 -17.32
C ALA A 82 12.33 2.79 -17.46
N VAL A 83 13.29 2.39 -16.61
CA VAL A 83 14.64 3.00 -16.56
C VAL A 83 15.70 2.11 -17.25
N LEU A 84 15.54 0.79 -17.23
CA LEU A 84 16.47 -0.20 -17.77
C LEU A 84 15.76 -1.06 -18.82
N PRO A 85 15.75 -0.66 -20.10
CA PRO A 85 15.13 -1.43 -21.18
C PRO A 85 15.91 -2.72 -21.53
#